data_AF-A0A133QJ93-F1
#
_entry.id   AF-A0A133QJ93-F1
#
_cell.length_a   1.000
_cell.length_b   1.000
_cell.length_c   1.000
_cell.angle_alpha   90.00
_cell.angle_beta   90.00
_cell.angle_gamma   90.00
#
_symmetry.space_group_name_H-M   'P 1'
#
loop_
_entity.id
_entity.type
_entity.pdbx_description
1 polymer ?
#
loop_
_entity_poly.entity_id
_entity_poly.type
_entity_poly.pdbx_seq_one_letter_code
_entity_poly.pdbx_strand_id
1 'polypeptide(L)'
;DIQENISQIDFWLDERNFMEEADRKAGTVSSYGFTAERVVQDFPLRGKPVYLHVRRRKWRDSSTGEIFSCSYDDLTAEGSKLSPEFVSFLKE
;
A
#
# COMPACT_ATOMS: atom_id res chain seq x y z
N ASP A 1 12.06 4.73 -3.39
CA ASP A 1 12.90 5.24 -4.50
C ASP A 1 12.06 5.97 -5.53
N ILE A 2 12.67 6.84 -6.31
CA ILE A 2 12.00 7.60 -7.38
C ILE A 2 12.81 7.43 -8.66
N GLN A 3 12.14 7.08 -9.76
CA GLN A 3 12.74 7.10 -11.09
C GLN A 3 11.88 7.96 -12.01
N GLU A 4 12.52 8.94 -12.65
CA GLU A 4 11.89 9.78 -13.65
C GLU A 4 12.52 9.51 -15.00
N ASN A 5 11.68 9.20 -15.99
CA ASN A 5 12.08 9.08 -17.37
C ASN A 5 11.24 10.03 -18.23
N ILE A 6 11.44 10.03 -19.56
CA ILE A 6 10.70 10.94 -20.45
C ILE A 6 9.21 10.58 -20.50
N SER A 7 8.90 9.29 -20.40
CA SER A 7 7.54 8.74 -20.57
C SER A 7 6.69 8.70 -19.30
N GLN A 8 7.29 8.60 -18.11
CA GLN A 8 6.59 8.37 -16.85
C GLN A 8 7.47 8.70 -15.62
N ILE A 9 6.84 8.67 -14.44
CA ILE A 9 7.49 8.78 -13.15
C ILE A 9 7.05 7.61 -12.27
N ASP A 10 8.00 6.90 -11.69
CA ASP A 10 7.78 5.73 -10.87
C ASP A 10 8.25 5.97 -9.44
N PHE A 11 7.40 5.64 -8.47
CA PHE A 11 7.68 5.71 -7.04
C PHE A 11 7.63 4.31 -6.42
N TRP A 12 8.70 3.89 -5.76
CA TRP A 12 8.71 2.65 -4.96
C TRP A 12 8.50 2.97 -3.49
N LEU A 13 7.40 2.47 -2.96
CA LEU A 13 6.90 2.72 -1.62
C LEU A 13 6.80 1.40 -0.86
N ASP A 14 7.75 1.22 0.05
CA ASP A 14 7.75 0.11 1.00
C ASP A 14 7.14 0.57 2.32
N GLU A 15 6.20 -0.21 2.83
CA GLU A 15 5.61 0.05 4.14
C GLU A 15 6.70 0.07 5.22
N ARG A 16 6.67 1.12 6.06
CA ARG A 16 7.66 1.35 7.10
C ARG A 16 7.74 0.17 8.05
N ASN A 17 8.93 -0.05 8.61
CA ASN A 17 9.11 -1.02 9.70
C ASN A 17 8.63 -0.42 11.01
N PHE A 18 7.32 -0.21 11.11
CA PHE A 18 6.66 0.39 12.25
C PHE A 18 5.41 -0.41 12.57
N MET A 19 5.25 -0.77 13.84
CA MET A 19 4.08 -1.47 14.37
C MET A 19 3.68 -0.72 15.63
N GLU A 20 2.40 -0.35 15.74
CA GLU A 20 1.92 0.34 16.94
C GLU A 20 2.01 -0.59 18.14
N GLU A 21 2.15 0.00 19.32
CA GLU A 21 2.31 -0.77 20.56
C GLU A 21 1.09 -1.65 20.85
N ALA A 22 -0.11 -1.19 20.45
CA ALA A 22 -1.35 -1.96 20.52
C ALA A 22 -1.36 -3.21 19.62
N ASP A 23 -0.68 -3.16 18.48
CA ASP A 23 -0.60 -4.28 17.53
C ASP A 23 0.55 -5.25 17.85
N ARG A 24 1.47 -4.84 18.74
CA ARG A 24 2.66 -5.62 19.10
C ARG A 24 2.24 -6.79 19.98
N LYS A 25 2.04 -7.98 19.39
CA LYS A 25 1.91 -9.24 20.14
C LYS A 25 3.22 -9.51 20.92
N ALA A 26 3.25 -9.11 22.19
CA ALA A 26 4.20 -9.46 23.25
C ALA A 26 5.72 -9.50 22.88
N GLY A 27 6.16 -8.82 21.83
CA GLY A 27 7.54 -8.87 21.35
C GLY A 27 7.94 -10.12 20.56
N THR A 28 7.00 -11.00 20.18
CA THR A 28 7.28 -12.19 19.37
C THR A 28 7.26 -11.93 17.86
N VAL A 29 6.78 -10.74 17.47
CA VAL A 29 6.60 -10.33 16.09
C VAL A 29 7.83 -9.61 15.56
N SER A 30 8.28 -10.02 14.37
CA SER A 30 9.43 -9.41 13.69
C SER A 30 9.14 -9.21 12.20
N SER A 31 9.83 -8.24 11.60
CA SER A 31 9.75 -8.00 10.16
C SER A 31 10.30 -9.19 9.40
N TYR A 32 9.50 -9.75 8.48
CA TYR A 32 9.86 -10.93 7.69
C TYR A 32 10.12 -10.60 6.22
N GLY A 33 9.45 -9.60 5.67
CA GLY A 33 9.61 -9.21 4.28
C GLY A 33 8.44 -8.37 3.78
N PHE A 34 8.08 -8.53 2.50
CA PHE A 34 7.03 -7.76 1.86
C PHE A 34 6.03 -8.62 1.08
N THR A 35 4.85 -8.06 0.82
CA THR A 35 3.88 -8.60 -0.14
C THR A 35 4.40 -8.49 -1.57
N ALA A 36 3.70 -9.15 -2.51
CA ALA A 36 3.88 -8.84 -3.92
C ALA A 36 3.60 -7.36 -4.16
N GLU A 37 4.30 -6.79 -5.14
CA GLU A 37 4.11 -5.41 -5.56
C GLU A 37 2.71 -5.21 -6.14
N ARG A 38 2.11 -4.08 -5.78
CA ARG A 38 0.88 -3.59 -6.40
C ARG A 38 1.15 -2.21 -6.98
N VAL A 39 0.85 -2.07 -8.27
CA VAL A 39 1.01 -0.80 -8.99
C VAL A 39 -0.30 -0.05 -9.01
N VAL A 40 -0.28 1.20 -8.57
CA VAL A 40 -1.42 2.12 -8.62
C VAL A 40 -1.05 3.29 -9.49
N GLN A 41 -1.93 3.66 -10.42
CA GLN A 41 -1.77 4.87 -11.22
C GLN A 41 -2.26 6.07 -10.39
N ASP A 42 -1.43 7.10 -10.30
CA ASP A 42 -1.75 8.36 -9.62
C ASP A 42 -1.93 9.50 -10.64
N PHE A 43 -2.30 10.68 -10.16
CA PHE A 43 -2.44 11.86 -10.98
C PHE A 43 -1.13 12.20 -11.73
N PRO A 44 -1.19 12.52 -13.03
CA PRO A 44 -0.02 12.87 -13.80
C PRO A 44 0.74 14.05 -13.19
N LEU A 45 2.05 13.95 -13.11
CA LEU A 45 2.93 15.03 -12.66
C LEU A 45 3.70 15.57 -13.86
N ARG A 46 3.58 16.87 -14.11
CA ARG A 46 4.23 17.57 -15.24
C ARG A 46 3.93 16.92 -16.60
N GLY A 47 2.71 16.43 -16.79
CA GLY A 47 2.27 15.78 -18.02
C GLY A 47 2.77 14.35 -18.21
N LYS A 48 3.45 13.77 -17.21
CA LYS A 48 3.88 12.37 -17.22
C LYS A 48 2.95 11.52 -16.34
N PRO A 49 2.49 10.34 -16.81
CA PRO A 49 1.80 9.40 -15.95
C PRO A 49 2.68 9.00 -14.77
N VAL A 50 2.04 8.81 -13.61
CA VAL A 50 2.70 8.47 -12.35
C VAL A 50 2.26 7.08 -11.91
N TYR A 51 3.22 6.25 -11.53
CA TYR A 51 2.98 4.90 -11.01
C TYR A 51 3.58 4.74 -9.62
N LEU A 52 2.74 4.29 -8.68
CA LEU A 52 3.11 3.98 -7.32
C LEU A 52 3.25 2.47 -7.19
N HIS A 53 4.49 1.99 -7.05
CA HIS A 53 4.84 0.61 -6.76
C HIS A 53 4.81 0.40 -5.25
N VAL A 54 3.70 -0.13 -4.74
CA VAL A 54 3.45 -0.26 -3.31
C VAL A 54 3.66 -1.70 -2.85
N ARG A 55 4.44 -1.89 -1.78
CA ARG A 55 4.59 -3.17 -1.08
C ARG A 55 4.29 -3.03 0.40
N ARG A 56 3.47 -3.94 0.91
CA ARG A 56 3.10 -3.99 2.34
C ARG A 56 4.05 -4.88 3.11
N ARG A 57 4.24 -4.57 4.38
CA ARG A 57 5.13 -5.32 5.27
C ARG A 57 4.49 -6.65 5.64
N LYS A 58 5.29 -7.71 5.62
CA LYS A 58 4.98 -8.99 6.22
C LYS A 58 5.67 -9.09 7.55
N TRP A 59 4.90 -9.50 8.54
CA TRP A 59 5.30 -9.76 9.90
C TRP A 59 5.26 -11.25 10.14
N ARG A 60 6.20 -11.75 10.95
CA ARG A 60 6.20 -13.12 11.42
C ARG A 60 6.10 -13.14 12.93
N ASP A 61 5.11 -13.85 13.45
CA ASP A 61 5.00 -14.17 14.86
C ASP A 61 5.81 -15.44 15.14
N SER A 62 6.85 -15.33 15.96
CA SER A 62 7.73 -16.45 16.28
C SER A 62 7.05 -17.48 17.20
N SER A 63 5.97 -17.11 17.89
CA SER A 63 5.24 -18.02 18.80
C SER A 63 4.32 -18.97 18.06
N THR A 64 3.66 -18.50 17.00
CA THR A 64 2.71 -19.29 16.19
C THR A 64 3.30 -19.73 14.85
N GLY A 65 4.38 -19.07 14.40
CA GLY A 65 4.95 -19.24 13.05
C GLY A 65 4.14 -18.53 11.95
N GLU A 66 3.06 -17.83 12.31
CA GLU A 66 2.16 -17.16 11.38
C GLU A 66 2.86 -16.00 10.67
N ILE A 67 2.58 -15.87 9.36
CA ILE A 67 3.00 -14.73 8.55
C ILE A 67 1.76 -13.94 8.16
N PHE A 68 1.76 -12.65 8.48
CA PHE A 68 0.61 -11.78 8.23
C PHE A 68 1.07 -10.38 7.80
N SER A 69 0.12 -9.56 7.36
CA SER A 69 0.29 -8.13 7.09
C SER A 69 -0.80 -7.38 7.84
N CYS A 70 -0.52 -6.18 8.37
CA CYS A 70 -1.52 -5.39 9.09
C CYS A 70 -2.69 -5.04 8.16
N SER A 71 -3.95 -5.23 8.58
CA SER A 71 -5.13 -4.79 7.82
C SER A 71 -5.33 -3.29 7.96
N TYR A 72 -5.97 -2.67 6.95
CA TYR A 72 -6.31 -1.24 6.94
C TYR A 72 -7.78 -1.03 6.60
N ASP A 73 -8.62 -2.01 6.93
CA ASP A 73 -10.02 -2.04 6.53
C ASP A 73 -10.84 -0.94 7.24
N ASP A 74 -10.30 -0.40 8.34
CA ASP A 74 -10.77 0.74 9.11
C ASP A 74 -10.35 2.10 8.55
N LEU A 75 -9.41 2.16 7.59
CA LEU A 75 -9.03 3.41 6.91
C LEU A 75 -10.08 3.89 5.90
N THR A 76 -11.03 3.04 5.53
CA THR A 76 -12.13 3.43 4.63
C THR A 76 -13.30 3.97 5.44
N ALA A 77 -13.58 5.27 5.32
CA ALA A 77 -14.81 5.84 5.86
C ALA A 77 -16.02 5.33 5.06
N GLU A 78 -17.11 5.00 5.73
CA GLU A 78 -18.35 4.59 5.07
C GLU A 78 -18.82 5.70 4.12
N GLY A 79 -18.97 5.39 2.82
CA GLY A 79 -19.28 6.37 1.77
C GLY A 79 -18.09 6.99 1.03
N SER A 80 -16.84 6.72 1.42
CA SER A 80 -15.63 7.23 0.72
C SER A 80 -15.26 6.50 -0.58
N LYS A 81 -16.15 5.66 -1.12
CA LYS A 81 -15.97 5.00 -2.41
C LYS A 81 -16.45 5.94 -3.51
N LEU A 82 -15.77 5.94 -4.67
CA LEU A 82 -16.29 6.61 -5.86
C LEU A 82 -17.71 6.11 -6.11
N SER A 83 -18.68 7.01 -6.25
CA SER A 83 -20.07 6.60 -6.48
C SER A 83 -20.15 5.85 -7.81
N PRO A 84 -21.04 4.85 -7.95
CA PRO A 84 -21.23 4.13 -9.20
C PRO A 84 -21.49 5.08 -10.39
N GLU A 85 -22.21 6.17 -10.16
CA GLU A 85 -22.52 7.21 -11.15
C GLU A 85 -21.27 7.96 -11.59
N PHE A 86 -20.39 8.34 -10.66
CA PHE A 86 -19.14 9.02 -10.98
C PHE A 86 -18.14 8.10 -11.71
N VAL A 87 -18.09 6.81 -11.33
CA VAL A 87 -17.30 5.80 -12.06
C VAL A 87 -17.88 5.56 -13.45
N SER A 88 -19.21 5.58 -13.60
CA SER A 88 -19.86 5.44 -14.91
C SER A 88 -19.58 6.63 -15.82
N PHE A 89 -19.57 7.85 -15.27
CA PHE A 89 -19.22 9.07 -16.01
C PHE A 89 -17.80 9.02 -16.58
N LEU A 90 -16.82 8.50 -15.82
CA LEU A 90 -15.42 8.38 -16.29
C LEU A 90 -15.18 7.24 -17.31
N LYS A 91 -16.21 6.45 -17.63
CA LYS A 91 -16.13 5.37 -18.63
C LYS A 91 -16.59 5.81 -20.03
N GLU A 92 -17.22 6.97 -20.17
CA GLU A 92 -17.47 7.64 -21.46
C GLU A 92 -16.26 8.48 -21.89
#